data_AF-A0A7X7Z7K5-F1
#
_entry.id   AF-A0A7X7Z7K5-F1
#
_cell.length_a   1.000
_cell.length_b   1.000
_cell.length_c   1.000
_cell.angle_alpha   90.00
_cell.angle_beta   90.00
_cell.angle_gamma   90.00
#
_symmetry.space_group_name_H-M   'P 1'
#
loop_
_entity.id
_entity.type
_entity.pdbx_description
1 polymer ?
#
loop_
_entity_poly.entity_id
_entity_poly.type
_entity_poly.pdbx_seq_one_letter_code
_entity_poly.pdbx_strand_id
1 'polypeptide(L)'
;MLRPIFKVYARLRYGYRTKTYRLEKGPYLLLFNHTTNLDPLMMALSFKGPVYFVANDDLFNIPVISPIIKYLASPIPKAKAVRDISTVKACIRVAREGGKIGISPEGNRNYSGVLNHIDKSIVKLIKFLKIPVVLYNIKGGFGVNPRFSRKLRKGKMYGEIGRILTPEEIREYSEEEIYEILVKALTVDDFALNQKYRGKALAENLESAFYVCPVCEDFRKMDSEGNHFFCRDCGLEVEYTEELKFKTEDERFKFERVPEYYRYQEDFIRNADVMNITFSDSGIVLKEIVRRFRKEILKGNMSFNHEGLRFWNDKKGVIIKYEDILSFAIVYQNTLIINLEKQTYQVSAGPSFNALKYVHLFNQIRNHLEGVENGFLGI
;
A
#
# COMPACT_ATOMS: atom_id res chain seq x y z
N MET A 1 15.82 -11.70 -22.03
CA MET A 1 16.91 -10.71 -22.27
C MET A 1 16.99 -9.61 -21.20
N LEU A 2 15.86 -9.08 -20.70
CA LEU A 2 15.86 -7.93 -19.76
C LEU A 2 16.24 -8.23 -18.29
N ARG A 3 16.22 -9.49 -17.86
CA ARG A 3 16.40 -9.86 -16.46
C ARG A 3 17.79 -9.50 -15.89
N PRO A 4 18.93 -9.73 -16.58
CA PRO A 4 20.24 -9.25 -16.13
C PRO A 4 20.31 -7.72 -16.03
N ILE A 5 19.72 -7.01 -16.98
CA ILE A 5 19.66 -5.54 -17.00
C ILE A 5 18.89 -5.04 -15.77
N PHE A 6 17.71 -5.61 -15.50
CA PHE A 6 16.91 -5.26 -14.33
C PHE A 6 17.63 -5.60 -13.02
N LYS A 7 18.36 -6.72 -12.96
CA LYS A 7 19.18 -7.08 -11.78
C LYS A 7 20.26 -6.04 -11.48
N VAL A 8 20.93 -5.54 -12.52
CA VAL A 8 21.93 -4.46 -12.37
C VAL A 8 21.24 -3.16 -11.93
N TYR A 9 20.13 -2.79 -12.56
CA TYR A 9 19.33 -1.63 -12.17
C TYR A 9 18.88 -1.69 -10.70
N ALA A 10 18.30 -2.81 -10.26
CA ALA A 10 17.85 -3.00 -8.88
C ALA A 10 19.02 -2.91 -7.89
N ARG A 11 20.19 -3.47 -8.23
CA ARG A 11 21.39 -3.36 -7.40
C ARG A 11 21.91 -1.93 -7.29
N LEU A 12 21.97 -1.19 -8.40
CA LEU A 12 22.55 0.16 -8.44
C LEU A 12 21.61 1.23 -7.87
N ARG A 13 20.30 1.12 -8.13
CA ARG A 13 19.32 2.17 -7.74
C ARG A 13 18.68 1.91 -6.38
N TYR A 14 18.52 0.65 -5.99
CA TYR A 14 17.85 0.27 -4.75
C TYR A 14 18.76 -0.46 -3.76
N GLY A 15 20.03 -0.72 -4.13
CA GLY A 15 20.91 -1.53 -3.30
C GLY A 15 20.42 -2.98 -3.12
N TYR A 16 19.51 -3.45 -3.98
CA TYR A 16 18.80 -4.72 -3.80
C TYR A 16 19.74 -5.91 -4.02
N ARG A 17 19.71 -6.85 -3.07
CA ARG A 17 20.47 -8.09 -3.10
C ARG A 17 19.56 -9.27 -2.79
N THR A 18 19.67 -10.32 -3.59
CA THR A 18 18.97 -11.59 -3.37
C THR A 18 19.80 -12.76 -3.87
N LYS A 19 19.54 -13.95 -3.32
CA LYS A 19 20.03 -15.23 -3.83
C LYS A 19 19.09 -15.75 -4.92
N THR A 20 19.64 -16.55 -5.83
CA THR A 20 18.81 -17.31 -6.79
C THR A 20 18.45 -18.65 -6.16
N TYR A 21 17.17 -18.91 -5.98
CA TYR A 21 16.65 -20.17 -5.43
C TYR A 21 16.28 -21.12 -6.58
N ARG A 22 16.63 -22.40 -6.41
CA ARG A 22 16.21 -23.49 -7.29
C ARG A 22 15.07 -24.23 -6.61
N LEU A 23 13.84 -23.89 -6.99
CA LEU A 23 12.66 -24.65 -6.62
C LEU A 23 12.55 -25.88 -7.51
N GLU A 24 11.87 -26.91 -7.02
CA GLU A 24 11.52 -28.08 -7.84
C GLU A 24 10.60 -27.67 -9.00
N LYS A 25 10.43 -28.56 -9.99
CA LYS A 25 9.52 -28.28 -11.10
C LYS A 25 8.08 -28.41 -10.60
N GLY A 26 7.27 -27.38 -10.84
CA GLY A 26 5.86 -27.40 -10.47
C GLY A 26 5.33 -25.99 -10.15
N PRO A 27 4.05 -25.90 -9.81
CA PRO A 27 3.42 -24.65 -9.45
C PRO A 27 3.82 -24.20 -8.03
N TYR A 28 3.92 -22.89 -7.84
CA TYR A 28 4.16 -22.28 -6.52
C TYR A 28 3.32 -21.03 -6.36
N LEU A 29 2.83 -20.80 -5.15
CA LEU A 29 2.32 -19.51 -4.74
C LEU A 29 3.42 -18.75 -3.99
N LEU A 30 3.84 -17.60 -4.50
CA LEU A 30 4.88 -16.75 -3.93
C LEU A 30 4.21 -15.56 -3.25
N LEU A 31 4.20 -15.56 -1.91
CA LEU A 31 3.69 -14.46 -1.10
C LEU A 31 4.84 -13.60 -0.59
N PHE A 32 4.68 -12.28 -0.68
CA PHE A 32 5.71 -11.33 -0.26
C PHE A 32 5.14 -10.08 0.38
N ASN A 33 5.88 -9.49 1.31
CA ASN A 33 5.53 -8.19 1.90
C ASN A 33 5.77 -7.05 0.90
N HIS A 34 5.02 -5.96 1.02
CA HIS A 34 5.01 -4.87 0.05
C HIS A 34 5.39 -3.52 0.65
N THR A 35 6.59 -3.07 0.30
CA THR A 35 7.23 -1.81 0.73
C THR A 35 7.45 -0.86 -0.45
N THR A 36 7.86 -1.36 -1.62
CA THR A 36 8.20 -0.57 -2.82
C THR A 36 7.40 -0.98 -4.05
N ASN A 37 7.26 -0.08 -5.02
CA ASN A 37 6.57 -0.39 -6.28
C ASN A 37 7.25 -1.51 -7.10
N LEU A 38 8.53 -1.79 -6.86
CA LEU A 38 9.31 -2.77 -7.62
C LEU A 38 9.47 -4.12 -6.93
N ASP A 39 8.86 -4.29 -5.74
CA ASP A 39 8.90 -5.54 -4.99
C ASP A 39 8.55 -6.79 -5.82
N PRO A 40 7.48 -6.77 -6.67
CA PRO A 40 7.17 -7.92 -7.52
C PRO A 40 8.36 -8.32 -8.40
N LEU A 41 8.95 -7.35 -9.09
CA LEU A 41 10.06 -7.60 -10.01
C LEU A 41 11.34 -8.00 -9.27
N MET A 42 11.58 -7.40 -8.10
CA MET A 42 12.72 -7.72 -7.23
C MET A 42 12.61 -9.15 -6.68
N MET A 43 11.45 -9.56 -6.19
CA MET A 43 11.20 -10.94 -5.77
C MET A 43 11.38 -11.90 -6.95
N ALA A 44 10.85 -11.55 -8.14
CA ALA A 44 10.99 -12.39 -9.32
C ALA A 44 12.46 -12.68 -9.70
N LEU A 45 13.40 -11.78 -9.39
CA LEU A 45 14.84 -11.99 -9.61
C LEU A 45 15.42 -13.19 -8.86
N SER A 46 14.74 -13.66 -7.83
CA SER A 46 15.15 -14.79 -6.99
C SER A 46 14.79 -16.15 -7.57
N PHE A 47 13.85 -16.21 -8.52
CA PHE A 47 13.31 -17.48 -9.03
C PHE A 47 13.53 -17.63 -10.53
N LYS A 48 13.90 -18.84 -10.99
CA LYS A 48 14.00 -19.13 -12.42
C LYS A 48 12.61 -19.21 -13.08
N GLY A 49 12.50 -18.67 -14.28
CA GLY A 49 11.26 -18.65 -15.07
C GLY A 49 10.35 -17.46 -14.76
N PRO A 50 9.21 -17.34 -15.47
CA PRO A 50 8.23 -16.29 -15.23
C PRO A 50 7.51 -16.48 -13.89
N VAL A 51 7.06 -15.37 -13.32
CA VAL A 51 6.14 -15.31 -12.18
C VAL A 51 4.96 -14.45 -12.62
N TYR A 52 3.74 -14.96 -12.45
CA TYR A 52 2.50 -14.33 -12.84
C TYR A 52 1.94 -13.55 -11.65
N PHE A 53 2.06 -12.23 -11.67
CA PHE A 53 1.70 -11.40 -10.52
C PHE A 53 0.23 -10.98 -10.54
N VAL A 54 -0.47 -11.19 -9.42
CA VAL A 54 -1.77 -10.55 -9.19
C VAL A 54 -1.54 -9.07 -8.92
N ALA A 55 -2.02 -8.20 -9.80
CA ALA A 55 -1.82 -6.76 -9.68
C ALA A 55 -3.07 -5.97 -10.09
N ASN A 56 -3.21 -4.75 -9.59
CA ASN A 56 -4.36 -3.89 -9.89
C ASN A 56 -4.46 -3.60 -11.38
N ASP A 57 -5.67 -3.72 -11.94
CA ASP A 57 -5.98 -3.48 -13.35
C ASP A 57 -5.54 -2.11 -13.86
N ASP A 58 -5.63 -1.11 -12.98
CA ASP A 58 -5.18 0.26 -13.27
C ASP A 58 -3.70 0.36 -13.65
N LEU A 59 -2.87 -0.59 -13.20
CA LEU A 59 -1.45 -0.64 -13.53
C LEU A 59 -1.23 -1.00 -15.00
N PHE A 60 -2.13 -1.78 -15.61
CA PHE A 60 -2.06 -2.14 -17.03
C PHE A 60 -2.57 -1.06 -17.97
N ASN A 61 -3.17 0.01 -17.43
CA ASN A 61 -3.61 1.17 -18.20
C ASN A 61 -2.52 2.26 -18.30
N ILE A 62 -1.32 2.04 -17.76
CA ILE A 62 -0.19 2.96 -17.90
C ILE A 62 0.59 2.62 -19.19
N PRO A 63 0.63 3.50 -20.21
CA PRO A 63 1.11 3.18 -21.56
C PRO A 63 2.53 2.59 -21.65
N VAL A 64 3.45 3.04 -20.78
CA VAL A 64 4.86 2.59 -20.79
C VAL A 64 5.10 1.39 -19.86
N ILE A 65 4.33 1.30 -18.78
CA ILE A 65 4.47 0.25 -17.77
C ILE A 65 3.76 -1.03 -18.21
N SER A 66 2.65 -0.92 -18.93
CA SER A 66 1.83 -2.06 -19.38
C SER A 66 2.60 -3.07 -20.24
N PRO A 67 3.37 -2.68 -21.27
CA PRO A 67 4.12 -3.65 -22.09
C PRO A 67 5.28 -4.29 -21.32
N ILE A 68 5.99 -3.51 -20.49
CA ILE A 68 7.13 -4.00 -19.69
C ILE A 68 6.65 -4.98 -18.62
N ILE A 69 5.57 -4.65 -17.89
CA ILE A 69 5.00 -5.55 -16.89
C ILE A 69 4.40 -6.80 -17.56
N LYS A 70 3.67 -6.65 -18.68
CA LYS A 70 3.16 -7.81 -19.44
C LYS A 70 4.27 -8.74 -19.92
N TYR A 71 5.40 -8.19 -20.35
CA TYR A 71 6.56 -8.94 -20.82
C TYR A 71 7.41 -9.55 -19.69
N LEU A 72 7.57 -8.86 -18.56
CA LEU A 72 8.45 -9.29 -17.46
C LEU A 72 7.75 -10.16 -16.41
N ALA A 73 6.45 -9.99 -16.24
CA ALA A 73 5.71 -10.44 -15.07
C ALA A 73 4.35 -11.09 -15.37
N SER A 74 4.03 -11.32 -16.67
CA SER A 74 2.80 -11.94 -17.19
C SER A 74 1.62 -11.84 -16.21
N PRO A 75 1.10 -10.64 -15.97
CA PRO A 75 0.33 -10.34 -14.78
C PRO A 75 -1.09 -10.91 -14.88
N ILE A 76 -1.63 -11.28 -13.72
CA ILE A 76 -3.03 -11.65 -13.53
C ILE A 76 -3.78 -10.38 -13.08
N PRO A 77 -4.74 -9.88 -13.88
CA PRO A 77 -5.56 -8.73 -13.49
C PRO A 77 -6.42 -9.01 -12.25
N LYS A 78 -6.59 -7.97 -11.42
CA LYS A 78 -7.45 -7.93 -10.24
C LYS A 78 -7.98 -6.52 -10.06
N ALA A 79 -9.30 -6.35 -10.07
CA ALA A 79 -9.92 -5.10 -9.63
C ALA A 79 -9.66 -4.88 -8.12
N LYS A 80 -9.22 -3.69 -7.72
CA LYS A 80 -9.05 -3.36 -6.30
C LYS A 80 -10.40 -3.30 -5.59
N ALA A 81 -10.44 -3.87 -4.37
CA ALA A 81 -11.58 -3.83 -3.45
C ALA A 81 -12.90 -4.43 -4.00
N VAL A 82 -12.83 -5.30 -5.02
CA VAL A 82 -13.94 -6.14 -5.48
C VAL A 82 -13.53 -7.62 -5.40
N ARG A 83 -14.45 -8.49 -4.97
CA ARG A 83 -14.23 -9.95 -5.02
C ARG A 83 -14.19 -10.40 -6.49
N ASP A 84 -12.99 -10.63 -7.00
CA ASP A 84 -12.79 -10.96 -8.41
C ASP A 84 -12.62 -12.48 -8.62
N ILE A 85 -13.73 -13.15 -8.95
CA ILE A 85 -13.76 -14.57 -9.33
C ILE A 85 -12.84 -14.82 -10.54
N SER A 86 -12.66 -13.84 -11.42
CA SER A 86 -11.81 -13.98 -12.60
C SER A 86 -10.32 -14.09 -12.23
N THR A 87 -9.87 -13.33 -11.22
CA THR A 87 -8.51 -13.45 -10.66
C THR A 87 -8.27 -14.86 -10.12
N VAL A 88 -9.21 -15.41 -9.34
CA VAL A 88 -9.09 -16.77 -8.79
C VAL A 88 -9.02 -17.81 -9.92
N LYS A 89 -9.88 -17.71 -10.94
CA LYS A 89 -9.84 -18.59 -12.12
C LYS A 89 -8.50 -18.51 -12.85
N ALA A 90 -7.92 -17.33 -12.99
CA ALA A 90 -6.61 -17.15 -13.60
C ALA A 90 -5.48 -17.78 -12.76
N CYS A 91 -5.51 -17.64 -11.43
CA CYS A 91 -4.59 -18.33 -10.54
C CYS A 91 -4.67 -19.85 -10.70
N ILE A 92 -5.88 -20.41 -10.76
CA ILE A 92 -6.08 -21.86 -10.98
C ILE A 92 -5.48 -22.31 -12.30
N ARG A 93 -5.71 -21.56 -13.39
CA ARG A 93 -5.14 -21.89 -14.70
C ARG A 93 -3.61 -21.91 -14.65
N VAL A 94 -2.99 -20.87 -14.10
CA VAL A 94 -1.52 -20.80 -13.98
C VAL A 94 -0.98 -21.94 -13.12
N ALA A 95 -1.64 -22.28 -12.02
CA ALA A 95 -1.24 -23.40 -11.17
C ALA A 95 -1.32 -24.75 -11.92
N ARG A 96 -2.38 -24.99 -12.69
CA ARG A 96 -2.54 -26.22 -13.52
C ARG A 96 -1.47 -26.33 -14.61
N GLU A 97 -1.03 -25.21 -15.16
CA GLU A 97 0.06 -25.13 -16.14
C GLU A 97 1.46 -25.25 -15.49
N GLY A 98 1.54 -25.45 -14.17
CA GLY A 98 2.82 -25.55 -13.44
C GLY A 98 3.55 -24.21 -13.26
N GLY A 99 2.84 -23.09 -13.40
CA GLY A 99 3.37 -21.74 -13.28
C GLY A 99 3.51 -21.25 -11.83
N LYS A 100 4.26 -20.16 -11.64
CA LYS A 100 4.41 -19.50 -10.33
C LYS A 100 3.52 -18.27 -10.25
N ILE A 101 2.77 -18.13 -9.17
CA ILE A 101 1.84 -17.02 -8.95
C ILE A 101 2.44 -16.11 -7.88
N GLY A 102 2.56 -14.81 -8.14
CA GLY A 102 3.06 -13.83 -7.17
C GLY A 102 1.91 -12.98 -6.61
N ILE A 103 1.77 -12.92 -5.28
CA ILE A 103 0.75 -12.09 -4.62
C ILE A 103 1.37 -11.37 -3.42
N SER A 104 1.15 -10.07 -3.30
CA SER A 104 1.29 -9.39 -2.00
C SER A 104 -0.05 -9.47 -1.29
N PRO A 105 -0.15 -10.20 -0.16
CA PRO A 105 -1.42 -10.39 0.53
C PRO A 105 -1.94 -9.11 1.20
N GLU A 106 -1.07 -8.13 1.46
CA GLU A 106 -1.43 -6.78 1.95
C GLU A 106 -2.22 -5.97 0.91
N GLY A 107 -2.04 -6.24 -0.39
CA GLY A 107 -2.71 -5.53 -1.48
C GLY A 107 -2.31 -4.05 -1.68
N ASN A 108 -1.53 -3.48 -0.76
CA ASN A 108 -0.99 -2.12 -0.79
C ASN A 108 0.41 -2.07 -0.17
N ARG A 109 1.22 -1.10 -0.62
CA ARG A 109 2.48 -0.77 0.05
C ARG A 109 2.21 -0.22 1.43
N ASN A 110 2.99 -0.65 2.42
CA ASN A 110 2.86 -0.12 3.76
C ASN A 110 3.20 1.38 3.86
N TYR A 111 2.59 2.03 4.84
CA TYR A 111 2.82 3.43 5.18
C TYR A 111 3.83 3.59 6.31
N SER A 112 3.90 2.59 7.17
CA SER A 112 4.57 2.66 8.46
C SER A 112 5.89 1.89 8.53
N GLY A 113 6.25 1.15 7.48
CA GLY A 113 7.40 0.25 7.49
C GLY A 113 7.14 -1.08 8.20
N VAL A 114 5.94 -1.29 8.74
CA VAL A 114 5.47 -2.57 9.25
C VAL A 114 4.52 -3.23 8.26
N LEU A 115 4.25 -4.52 8.44
CA LEU A 115 3.29 -5.27 7.64
C LEU A 115 1.88 -4.71 7.83
N ASN A 116 1.18 -4.42 6.74
CA ASN A 116 -0.23 -4.05 6.76
C ASN A 116 -1.12 -5.26 7.10
N HIS A 117 -2.43 -5.02 7.24
CA HIS A 117 -3.40 -6.08 7.39
C HIS A 117 -3.35 -7.07 6.22
N ILE A 118 -3.40 -8.37 6.53
CA ILE A 118 -3.56 -9.43 5.53
C ILE A 118 -5.02 -9.90 5.56
N ASP A 119 -5.71 -9.80 4.43
CA ASP A 119 -7.07 -10.32 4.30
C ASP A 119 -7.07 -11.86 4.41
N LYS A 120 -7.85 -12.42 5.34
CA LYS A 120 -7.93 -13.87 5.60
C LYS A 120 -8.35 -14.69 4.37
N SER A 121 -8.95 -14.08 3.34
CA SER A 121 -9.24 -14.74 2.07
C SER A 121 -8.00 -15.30 1.36
N ILE A 122 -6.79 -14.80 1.64
CA ILE A 122 -5.57 -15.41 1.10
C ILE A 122 -5.39 -16.85 1.58
N VAL A 123 -5.77 -17.16 2.83
CA VAL A 123 -5.68 -18.50 3.40
C VAL A 123 -6.62 -19.46 2.66
N LYS A 124 -7.82 -18.98 2.32
CA LYS A 124 -8.78 -19.74 1.51
C LYS A 124 -8.20 -20.07 0.13
N LEU A 125 -7.50 -19.12 -0.50
CA LEU A 125 -6.81 -19.36 -1.77
C LEU A 125 -5.69 -20.40 -1.62
N ILE A 126 -4.88 -20.34 -0.54
CA ILE A 126 -3.82 -21.30 -0.25
C ILE A 126 -4.39 -22.73 -0.14
N LYS A 127 -5.39 -22.92 0.74
CA LYS A 127 -6.09 -24.19 0.94
C LYS A 127 -6.73 -24.71 -0.33
N PHE A 128 -7.29 -23.82 -1.14
CA PHE A 128 -7.94 -24.18 -2.40
C PHE A 128 -6.95 -24.64 -3.46
N LEU A 129 -5.80 -23.95 -3.63
CA LEU A 129 -4.81 -24.28 -4.65
C LEU A 129 -4.05 -25.58 -4.34
N LYS A 130 -3.80 -25.90 -3.06
CA LYS A 130 -3.07 -27.10 -2.62
C LYS A 130 -1.69 -27.26 -3.26
N ILE A 131 -1.01 -26.14 -3.52
CA ILE A 131 0.35 -26.07 -4.06
C ILE A 131 1.31 -25.50 -2.99
N PRO A 132 2.62 -25.76 -3.07
CA PRO A 132 3.57 -25.19 -2.12
C PRO A 132 3.52 -23.65 -2.11
N VAL A 133 3.63 -23.06 -0.92
CA VAL A 133 3.62 -21.60 -0.73
C VAL A 133 4.99 -21.12 -0.27
N VAL A 134 5.62 -20.22 -1.02
CA VAL A 134 6.87 -19.57 -0.65
C VAL A 134 6.56 -18.23 0.00
N LEU A 135 7.02 -18.04 1.23
CA LEU A 135 6.93 -16.79 1.98
C LEU A 135 8.26 -16.05 1.84
N TYR A 136 8.23 -14.93 1.13
CA TYR A 136 9.40 -14.19 0.69
C TYR A 136 9.45 -12.80 1.30
N ASN A 137 10.55 -12.46 1.95
CA ASN A 137 10.73 -11.17 2.60
C ASN A 137 11.58 -10.22 1.75
N ILE A 138 11.13 -8.97 1.70
CA ILE A 138 11.88 -7.83 1.20
C ILE A 138 12.13 -6.90 2.39
N LYS A 139 13.40 -6.79 2.78
CA LYS A 139 13.89 -5.99 3.90
C LYS A 139 14.63 -4.74 3.40
N GLY A 140 14.54 -3.64 4.13
CA GLY A 140 15.13 -2.33 3.84
C GLY A 140 14.38 -1.49 2.80
N GLY A 141 13.24 -1.99 2.32
CA GLY A 141 12.46 -1.33 1.28
C GLY A 141 11.78 -0.05 1.76
N PHE A 142 11.28 -0.03 3.00
CA PHE A 142 10.71 1.18 3.60
C PHE A 142 11.76 2.27 3.74
N GLY A 143 12.99 1.90 4.14
CA GLY A 143 14.06 2.88 4.26
C GLY A 143 14.56 3.42 2.91
N VAL A 144 14.60 2.61 1.85
CA VAL A 144 15.08 3.03 0.52
C VAL A 144 14.04 3.82 -0.27
N ASN A 145 12.78 3.37 -0.27
CA ASN A 145 11.70 4.02 -1.01
C ASN A 145 10.38 3.91 -0.25
N PRO A 146 10.23 4.65 0.87
CA PRO A 146 8.98 4.64 1.62
C PRO A 146 7.86 5.19 0.75
N ARG A 147 6.62 4.86 1.11
CA ARG A 147 5.44 5.22 0.32
C ARG A 147 5.26 6.72 0.13
N PHE A 148 5.55 7.52 1.14
CA PHE A 148 5.43 8.97 1.05
C PHE A 148 6.50 9.60 0.13
N SER A 149 7.71 9.04 0.08
CA SER A 149 8.81 9.70 -0.64
C SER A 149 8.73 9.52 -2.15
N ARG A 150 9.00 10.60 -2.88
CA ARG A 150 9.17 10.60 -4.35
C ARG A 150 10.63 10.40 -4.78
N LYS A 151 11.56 10.40 -3.83
CA LYS A 151 13.00 10.28 -4.06
C LYS A 151 13.48 8.91 -3.54
N LEU A 152 14.44 8.33 -4.25
CA LEU A 152 15.13 7.12 -3.77
C LEU A 152 16.25 7.51 -2.82
N ARG A 153 16.32 6.85 -1.67
CA ARG A 153 17.42 6.98 -0.71
C ARG A 153 18.48 5.92 -0.98
N LYS A 154 19.74 6.25 -0.69
CA LYS A 154 20.85 5.30 -0.75
C LYS A 154 20.82 4.43 0.50
N GLY A 155 20.44 3.17 0.33
CA GLY A 155 20.46 2.14 1.37
C GLY A 155 20.62 0.76 0.76
N LYS A 156 20.48 -0.29 1.57
CA LYS A 156 20.50 -1.68 1.10
C LYS A 156 19.14 -2.32 1.29
N MET A 157 18.70 -3.02 0.25
CA MET A 157 17.54 -3.89 0.32
C MET A 157 17.96 -5.35 0.17
N TYR A 158 17.27 -6.24 0.85
CA TYR A 158 17.54 -7.67 0.85
C TYR A 158 16.28 -8.44 0.52
N GLY A 159 16.45 -9.51 -0.24
CA GLY A 159 15.40 -10.44 -0.61
C GLY A 159 15.76 -11.87 -0.22
N GLU A 160 14.88 -12.54 0.50
CA GLU A 160 15.10 -13.93 0.92
C GLU A 160 13.81 -14.73 1.12
N ILE A 161 13.91 -16.05 0.98
CA ILE A 161 12.82 -16.94 1.39
C ILE A 161 12.91 -17.10 2.91
N GLY A 162 11.85 -16.69 3.61
CA GLY A 162 11.73 -16.90 5.05
C GLY A 162 11.24 -18.30 5.38
N ARG A 163 10.21 -18.79 4.66
CA ARG A 163 9.65 -20.14 4.84
C ARG A 163 9.02 -20.65 3.55
N ILE A 164 8.97 -21.96 3.38
CA ILE A 164 8.14 -22.63 2.37
C ILE A 164 7.16 -23.53 3.11
N LEU A 165 5.86 -23.40 2.81
CA LEU A 165 4.82 -24.33 3.26
C LEU A 165 4.62 -25.39 2.18
N THR A 166 4.72 -26.65 2.59
CA THR A 166 4.44 -27.81 1.74
C THR A 166 2.94 -28.05 1.58
N PRO A 167 2.50 -28.74 0.52
CA PRO A 167 1.11 -29.18 0.38
C PRO A 167 0.61 -30.01 1.56
N GLU A 168 1.50 -30.77 2.22
CA GLU A 168 1.25 -31.57 3.41
C GLU A 168 0.92 -30.67 4.60
N GLU A 169 1.81 -29.73 4.94
CA GLU A 169 1.57 -28.73 6.00
C GLU A 169 0.28 -27.93 5.74
N ILE A 170 0.02 -27.54 4.48
CA ILE A 170 -1.19 -26.79 4.11
C ILE A 170 -2.45 -27.64 4.35
N ARG A 171 -2.39 -28.97 4.19
CA ARG A 171 -3.54 -29.84 4.50
C ARG A 171 -3.76 -29.95 6.00
N GLU A 172 -2.67 -30.10 6.77
CA GLU A 172 -2.70 -30.37 8.21
C GLU A 172 -3.06 -29.14 9.05
N TYR A 173 -2.46 -27.98 8.78
CA TYR A 173 -2.71 -26.76 9.57
C TYR A 173 -4.12 -26.21 9.38
N SER A 174 -4.73 -25.70 10.43
CA SER A 174 -5.97 -24.93 10.39
C SER A 174 -5.81 -23.61 9.60
N GLU A 175 -6.92 -22.96 9.25
CA GLU A 175 -6.86 -21.66 8.58
C GLU A 175 -6.18 -20.59 9.46
N GLU A 176 -6.38 -20.64 10.78
CA GLU A 176 -5.76 -19.69 11.70
C GLU A 176 -4.26 -19.92 11.84
N GLU A 177 -3.81 -21.17 11.97
CA GLU A 177 -2.38 -21.49 12.01
C GLU A 177 -1.66 -21.04 10.73
N ILE A 178 -2.28 -21.25 9.55
CA ILE A 178 -1.73 -20.72 8.29
C ILE A 178 -1.66 -19.20 8.35
N TYR A 179 -2.73 -18.52 8.78
CA TYR A 179 -2.77 -17.07 8.89
C TYR A 179 -1.64 -16.52 9.78
N GLU A 180 -1.46 -17.08 10.98
CA GLU A 180 -0.39 -16.69 11.90
C GLU A 180 1.00 -16.91 11.30
N ILE A 181 1.19 -18.04 10.59
CA ILE A 181 2.43 -18.31 9.87
C ILE A 181 2.69 -17.26 8.80
N LEU A 182 1.67 -16.87 8.03
CA LEU A 182 1.79 -15.83 7.00
C LEU A 182 2.20 -14.49 7.62
N VAL A 183 1.50 -14.05 8.67
CA VAL A 183 1.79 -12.79 9.35
C VAL A 183 3.20 -12.81 9.91
N LYS A 184 3.57 -13.84 10.67
CA LYS A 184 4.91 -13.98 11.25
C LYS A 184 6.00 -14.00 10.20
N ALA A 185 5.82 -14.79 9.14
CA ALA A 185 6.84 -14.95 8.11
C ALA A 185 6.97 -13.73 7.19
N LEU A 186 5.89 -12.98 6.93
CA LEU A 186 5.93 -11.79 6.06
C LEU A 186 6.25 -10.50 6.82
N THR A 187 6.14 -10.50 8.15
CA THR A 187 6.54 -9.36 8.97
C THR A 187 8.02 -9.04 8.78
N VAL A 188 8.30 -7.79 8.46
CA VAL A 188 9.66 -7.24 8.37
C VAL A 188 9.78 -6.06 9.31
N ASP A 189 10.95 -5.94 9.95
CA ASP A 189 11.33 -4.79 10.74
C ASP A 189 12.55 -4.13 10.09
N ASP A 190 12.29 -3.10 9.29
CA ASP A 190 13.34 -2.33 8.61
C ASP A 190 14.13 -1.43 9.57
N PHE A 191 13.60 -1.19 10.78
CA PHE A 191 14.23 -0.38 11.83
C PHE A 191 15.28 -1.19 12.60
N ALA A 192 15.06 -2.50 12.75
CA ALA A 192 16.04 -3.44 13.33
C ALA A 192 17.28 -3.67 12.45
N LEU A 193 17.25 -3.29 11.16
CA LEU A 193 18.40 -3.42 10.27
C LEU A 193 19.58 -2.49 10.63
N ASN A 194 19.33 -1.49 11.48
CA ASN A 194 20.31 -0.51 11.97
C ASN A 194 21.25 0.02 10.88
N GLN A 195 20.69 0.33 9.72
CA GLN A 195 21.40 0.89 8.57
C GLN A 195 20.93 2.32 8.30
N LYS A 196 21.83 3.14 7.74
CA LYS A 196 21.49 4.50 7.30
C LYS A 196 20.94 4.49 5.88
N TYR A 197 19.88 5.26 5.66
CA TYR A 197 19.26 5.48 4.36
C TYR A 197 19.53 6.92 3.91
N ARG A 198 20.68 7.12 3.26
CA ARG A 198 21.20 8.45 2.96
C ARG A 198 20.42 9.13 1.85
N GLY A 199 20.10 10.40 2.05
CA GLY A 199 19.34 11.18 1.08
C GLY A 199 19.23 12.64 1.49
N LYS A 200 18.67 13.43 0.58
CA LYS A 200 18.15 14.76 0.91
C LYS A 200 16.64 14.65 0.96
N ALA A 201 16.01 15.59 1.66
CA ALA A 201 14.56 15.68 1.68
C ALA A 201 13.90 14.40 2.24
N LEU A 202 14.36 13.96 3.40
CA LEU A 202 13.93 12.72 4.02
C LEU A 202 12.47 12.79 4.49
N ALA A 203 12.01 13.96 4.94
CA ALA A 203 10.65 14.17 5.42
C ALA A 203 9.67 14.59 4.31
N GLU A 204 10.14 15.00 3.13
CA GLU A 204 9.25 15.49 2.07
C GLU A 204 8.10 14.51 1.76
N ASN A 205 6.88 15.04 1.80
CA ASN A 205 5.58 14.39 1.63
C ASN A 205 5.17 13.44 2.76
N LEU A 206 5.82 13.48 3.93
CA LEU A 206 5.46 12.63 5.07
C LEU A 206 4.00 12.87 5.51
N GLU A 207 3.48 14.08 5.31
CA GLU A 207 2.08 14.45 5.48
C GLU A 207 1.10 13.67 4.58
N SER A 208 1.59 12.96 3.55
CA SER A 208 0.77 12.05 2.74
C SER A 208 0.54 10.69 3.42
N ALA A 209 1.25 10.42 4.53
CA ALA A 209 1.10 9.23 5.38
C ALA A 209 0.63 9.60 6.79
N PHE A 210 1.02 10.76 7.30
CA PHE A 210 0.71 11.26 8.65
C PHE A 210 -0.10 12.55 8.56
N TYR A 211 -1.39 12.46 8.84
CA TYR A 211 -2.28 13.61 8.74
C TYR A 211 -2.61 14.23 10.10
N VAL A 212 -2.59 13.47 11.21
CA VAL A 212 -2.94 13.97 12.56
C VAL A 212 -1.73 14.57 13.26
N CYS A 213 -1.82 15.82 13.74
CA CYS A 213 -0.84 16.37 14.67
C CYS A 213 -1.01 15.74 16.06
N PRO A 214 0.03 15.18 16.70
CA PRO A 214 -0.09 14.57 18.02
C PRO A 214 -0.09 15.58 19.17
N VAL A 215 0.03 16.87 18.88
CA VAL A 215 0.08 17.94 19.88
C VAL A 215 -1.22 18.70 19.95
N CYS A 216 -1.74 19.16 18.80
CA CYS A 216 -3.02 19.90 18.74
C CYS A 216 -4.17 19.10 18.14
N GLU A 217 -3.94 17.84 17.74
CA GLU A 217 -4.96 16.93 17.17
C GLU A 217 -5.62 17.42 15.88
N ASP A 218 -5.16 18.52 15.30
CA ASP A 218 -5.57 18.96 13.97
C ASP A 218 -5.01 18.01 12.90
N PHE A 219 -5.88 17.53 12.01
CA PHE A 219 -5.52 16.57 10.98
C PHE A 219 -5.38 17.16 9.54
N ARG A 220 -5.23 18.48 9.45
CA ARG A 220 -5.23 19.28 8.20
C ARG A 220 -3.95 20.10 8.03
N LYS A 221 -3.15 20.26 9.08
CA LYS A 221 -2.08 21.26 9.16
C LYS A 221 -0.66 20.70 9.16
N MET A 222 -0.51 19.38 9.11
CA MET A 222 0.78 18.74 8.95
C MET A 222 1.37 19.03 7.57
N ASP A 223 2.67 19.31 7.50
CA ASP A 223 3.43 19.56 6.27
C ASP A 223 4.89 19.15 6.46
N SER A 224 5.65 19.11 5.37
CA SER A 224 7.09 18.80 5.41
C SER A 224 7.91 19.65 4.45
N GLU A 225 9.15 19.93 4.86
CA GLU A 225 10.14 20.56 3.99
C GLU A 225 11.52 19.97 4.28
N GLY A 226 12.19 19.49 3.24
CA GLY A 226 13.50 18.87 3.40
C GLY A 226 13.45 17.67 4.36
N ASN A 227 14.20 17.75 5.45
CA ASN A 227 14.23 16.72 6.48
C ASN A 227 13.29 17.02 7.65
N HIS A 228 12.51 18.10 7.60
CA HIS A 228 11.66 18.53 8.69
C HIS A 228 10.19 18.23 8.39
N PHE A 229 9.48 17.78 9.42
CA PHE A 229 8.04 17.54 9.42
C PHE A 229 7.43 18.38 10.54
N PHE A 230 6.39 19.14 10.24
CA PHE A 230 5.91 20.18 11.15
C PHE A 230 4.40 20.39 11.07
N CYS A 231 3.85 20.98 12.13
CA CYS A 231 2.46 21.43 12.18
C CYS A 231 2.41 22.96 11.99
N ARG A 232 1.65 23.42 11.00
CA ARG A 232 1.47 24.86 10.73
C ARG A 232 0.61 25.61 11.74
N ASP A 233 0.05 24.90 12.72
CA ASP A 233 -0.88 25.46 13.70
C ASP A 233 -0.22 25.62 15.08
N CYS A 234 0.25 24.53 15.67
CA CYS A 234 0.81 24.54 17.03
C CYS A 234 2.34 24.70 17.12
N GLY A 235 3.01 24.87 15.96
CA GLY A 235 4.46 25.05 15.88
C GLY A 235 5.29 23.81 16.18
N LEU A 236 4.69 22.61 16.22
CA LEU A 236 5.45 21.35 16.32
C LEU A 236 6.40 21.24 15.12
N GLU A 237 7.67 20.90 15.36
CA GLU A 237 8.65 20.60 14.33
C GLU A 237 9.53 19.41 14.74
N VAL A 238 9.73 18.46 13.83
CA VAL A 238 10.56 17.28 14.03
C VAL A 238 11.44 17.00 12.81
N GLU A 239 12.70 16.63 13.03
CA GLU A 239 13.60 16.15 11.97
C GLU A 239 13.39 14.65 11.74
N TYR A 240 13.21 14.24 10.48
CA TYR A 240 13.24 12.85 10.05
C TYR A 240 14.62 12.46 9.50
N THR A 241 15.27 11.51 10.16
CA THR A 241 16.71 11.23 10.01
C THR A 241 17.03 10.05 9.08
N GLU A 242 18.32 9.90 8.73
CA GLU A 242 18.81 8.78 7.91
C GLU A 242 18.65 7.42 8.61
N GLU A 243 18.51 7.40 9.94
CA GLU A 243 18.26 6.22 10.77
C GLU A 243 16.76 5.87 10.89
N LEU A 244 15.89 6.55 10.13
CA LEU A 244 14.43 6.40 10.17
C LEU A 244 13.81 6.75 11.53
N LYS A 245 14.39 7.74 12.20
CA LYS A 245 13.91 8.28 13.48
C LYS A 245 13.42 9.71 13.34
N PHE A 246 12.45 10.07 14.18
CA PHE A 246 12.11 11.44 14.50
C PHE A 246 13.06 11.98 15.58
N LYS A 247 13.54 13.21 15.42
CA LYS A 247 14.32 13.94 16.41
C LYS A 247 13.74 15.32 16.62
N THR A 248 13.56 15.71 17.87
CA THR A 248 13.12 17.05 18.25
C THR A 248 13.48 17.32 19.70
N GLU A 249 13.60 18.59 20.06
CA GLU A 249 13.69 19.07 21.44
C GLU A 249 12.29 19.32 22.04
N ASP A 250 11.23 19.28 21.21
CA ASP A 250 9.85 19.47 21.64
C ASP A 250 9.35 18.24 22.42
N GLU A 251 9.31 18.36 23.74
CA GLU A 251 8.86 17.29 24.63
C GLU A 251 7.41 16.86 24.41
N ARG A 252 6.58 17.65 23.70
CA ARG A 252 5.19 17.27 23.39
C ARG A 252 5.14 16.12 22.38
N PHE A 253 6.18 15.92 21.58
CA PHE A 253 6.27 14.82 20.61
C PHE A 253 6.88 13.57 21.25
N LYS A 254 6.13 12.46 21.23
CA LYS A 254 6.48 11.24 22.00
C LYS A 254 6.90 10.03 21.16
N PHE A 255 7.08 10.21 19.84
CA PHE A 255 7.38 9.09 18.95
C PHE A 255 8.84 9.09 18.52
N GLU A 256 9.51 7.93 18.59
CA GLU A 256 10.84 7.76 18.02
C GLU A 256 10.75 7.43 16.53
N ARG A 257 9.72 6.66 16.13
CA ARG A 257 9.63 6.11 14.77
C ARG A 257 8.21 6.18 14.19
N VAL A 258 8.18 6.05 12.87
CA VAL A 258 7.00 6.01 12.02
C VAL A 258 5.91 5.02 12.51
N PRO A 259 6.19 3.77 12.92
CA PRO A 259 5.14 2.85 13.35
C PRO A 259 4.36 3.32 14.59
N GLU A 260 5.04 3.94 15.55
CA GLU A 260 4.41 4.43 16.78
C GLU A 260 3.44 5.56 16.48
N TYR A 261 3.87 6.52 15.67
CA TYR A 261 3.03 7.62 15.25
C TYR A 261 1.87 7.13 14.35
N TYR A 262 2.10 6.10 13.52
CA TYR A 262 1.05 5.56 12.66
C TYR A 262 -0.07 4.93 13.49
N ARG A 263 0.28 4.15 14.52
CA ARG A 263 -0.68 3.59 15.47
C ARG A 263 -1.46 4.68 16.21
N TYR A 264 -0.78 5.72 16.70
CA TYR A 264 -1.45 6.87 17.33
C TYR A 264 -2.53 7.48 16.43
N GLN A 265 -2.24 7.66 15.13
CA GLN A 265 -3.20 8.18 14.17
C GLN A 265 -4.40 7.24 13.96
N GLU A 266 -4.18 5.92 13.92
CA GLU A 266 -5.28 4.96 13.83
C GLU A 266 -6.15 5.00 15.08
N ASP A 267 -5.53 5.02 16.26
CA ASP A 267 -6.22 5.12 17.54
C ASP A 267 -7.00 6.44 17.66
N PHE A 268 -6.43 7.55 17.21
CA PHE A 268 -7.12 8.84 17.14
C PHE A 268 -8.40 8.73 16.31
N ILE A 269 -8.33 8.12 15.12
CA ILE A 269 -9.52 7.98 14.26
C ILE A 269 -10.55 7.04 14.86
N ARG A 270 -10.14 5.94 15.49
CA ARG A 270 -11.04 4.99 16.14
C ARG A 270 -11.87 5.64 17.25
N ASN A 271 -11.29 6.60 17.94
CA ASN A 271 -11.91 7.31 19.06
C ASN A 271 -12.52 8.67 18.66
N ALA A 272 -12.36 9.10 17.41
CA ALA A 272 -12.88 10.38 16.95
C ALA A 272 -14.41 10.36 16.77
N ASP A 273 -15.05 11.48 17.04
CA ASP A 273 -16.45 11.73 16.68
C ASP A 273 -16.56 12.00 15.17
N VAL A 274 -16.44 10.92 14.39
CA VAL A 274 -16.40 10.97 12.92
C VAL A 274 -17.68 11.52 12.29
N MET A 275 -18.80 11.53 13.02
CA MET A 275 -20.06 12.08 12.54
C MET A 275 -20.04 13.62 12.49
N ASN A 276 -19.20 14.25 13.31
CA ASN A 276 -19.04 15.70 13.38
C ASN A 276 -17.77 16.21 12.65
N ILE A 277 -17.02 15.32 12.00
CA ILE A 277 -15.84 15.71 11.23
C ILE A 277 -16.26 16.28 9.88
N THR A 278 -15.85 17.53 9.61
CA THR A 278 -15.98 18.16 8.30
C THR A 278 -14.68 18.88 7.92
N PHE A 279 -14.20 18.67 6.69
CA PHE A 279 -13.04 19.37 6.16
C PHE A 279 -13.08 19.41 4.63
N SER A 280 -12.15 20.19 4.04
CA SER A 280 -11.98 20.26 2.59
C SER A 280 -10.53 20.40 2.21
N ASP A 281 -10.17 19.78 1.08
CA ASP A 281 -8.87 19.90 0.44
C ASP A 281 -9.04 20.53 -0.96
N SER A 282 -8.07 21.37 -1.35
CA SER A 282 -8.04 22.07 -2.64
C SER A 282 -7.08 21.38 -3.64
N GLY A 283 -7.09 21.80 -4.90
CA GLY A 283 -6.22 21.24 -5.93
C GLY A 283 -6.57 19.82 -6.35
N ILE A 284 -7.82 19.41 -6.10
CA ILE A 284 -8.36 18.09 -6.38
C ILE A 284 -8.68 17.97 -7.86
N VAL A 285 -8.30 16.84 -8.45
CA VAL A 285 -8.68 16.42 -9.80
C VAL A 285 -9.55 15.17 -9.69
N LEU A 286 -10.83 15.30 -10.07
CA LEU A 286 -11.77 14.18 -10.19
C LEU A 286 -11.79 13.70 -11.64
N LYS A 287 -11.54 12.40 -11.85
CA LYS A 287 -11.62 11.75 -13.16
C LYS A 287 -12.61 10.59 -13.10
N GLU A 288 -13.42 10.44 -14.14
CA GLU A 288 -14.23 9.25 -14.35
C GLU A 288 -13.45 8.25 -15.19
N ILE A 289 -13.45 6.98 -14.78
CA ILE A 289 -12.85 5.88 -15.53
C ILE A 289 -13.92 5.29 -16.43
N VAL A 290 -13.79 5.53 -17.73
CA VAL A 290 -14.65 4.95 -18.77
C VAL A 290 -13.83 3.93 -19.56
N ARG A 291 -14.08 2.65 -19.30
CA ARG A 291 -13.29 1.51 -19.82
C ARG A 291 -11.81 1.62 -19.42
N ARG A 292 -10.94 2.13 -20.30
CA ARG A 292 -9.50 2.37 -20.05
C ARG A 292 -9.12 3.85 -20.06
N PHE A 293 -10.07 4.73 -20.37
CA PHE A 293 -9.84 6.16 -20.46
C PHE A 293 -10.20 6.84 -19.15
N ARG A 294 -9.39 7.82 -18.77
CA ARG A 294 -9.64 8.66 -17.61
C ARG A 294 -10.10 10.02 -18.10
N LYS A 295 -11.39 10.28 -18.04
CA LYS A 295 -11.99 11.55 -18.44
C LYS A 295 -11.95 12.49 -17.24
N GLU A 296 -11.28 13.62 -17.37
CA GLU A 296 -11.33 14.65 -16.33
C GLU A 296 -12.74 15.21 -16.21
N ILE A 297 -13.32 15.07 -15.03
CA ILE A 297 -14.61 15.65 -14.70
C ILE A 297 -14.35 17.05 -14.18
N LEU A 298 -13.62 17.21 -13.07
CA LEU A 298 -13.37 18.55 -12.53
C LEU A 298 -11.96 18.69 -11.95
N LYS A 299 -11.51 19.95 -11.91
CA LYS A 299 -10.40 20.44 -11.09
C LYS A 299 -10.95 21.49 -10.14
N GLY A 300 -10.69 21.36 -8.84
CA GLY A 300 -11.23 22.25 -7.82
C GLY A 300 -11.00 21.73 -6.42
N ASN A 301 -12.07 21.64 -5.63
CA ASN A 301 -12.04 21.27 -4.22
C ASN A 301 -12.81 19.97 -3.97
N MET A 302 -12.50 19.30 -2.85
CA MET A 302 -13.25 18.18 -2.30
C MET A 302 -13.48 18.41 -0.81
N SER A 303 -14.72 18.23 -0.35
CA SER A 303 -15.06 18.18 1.06
C SER A 303 -15.46 16.78 1.48
N PHE A 304 -15.31 16.52 2.76
CA PHE A 304 -15.68 15.31 3.45
C PHE A 304 -16.57 15.68 4.64
N ASN A 305 -17.67 14.95 4.83
CA ASN A 305 -18.54 14.99 6.01
C ASN A 305 -19.15 13.60 6.22
N HIS A 306 -20.07 13.43 7.18
CA HIS A 306 -20.68 12.13 7.47
C HIS A 306 -21.66 11.61 6.39
N GLU A 307 -22.10 12.45 5.46
CA GLU A 307 -23.06 12.07 4.40
C GLU A 307 -22.33 11.60 3.13
N GLY A 308 -21.16 12.16 2.83
CA GLY A 308 -20.46 11.86 1.60
C GLY A 308 -19.31 12.80 1.26
N LEU A 309 -18.95 12.76 -0.02
CA LEU A 309 -17.95 13.62 -0.64
C LEU A 309 -18.63 14.61 -1.57
N ARG A 310 -18.27 15.89 -1.47
CA ARG A 310 -18.67 16.90 -2.44
C ARG A 310 -17.43 17.41 -3.16
N PHE A 311 -17.49 17.42 -4.48
CA PHE A 311 -16.48 17.97 -5.36
C PHE A 311 -17.05 19.21 -6.04
N TRP A 312 -16.29 20.30 -6.14
CA TRP A 312 -16.77 21.49 -6.83
C TRP A 312 -15.67 22.37 -7.40
N ASN A 313 -16.05 23.17 -8.39
CA ASN A 313 -15.35 24.36 -8.85
C ASN A 313 -16.39 25.43 -9.22
N ASP A 314 -15.95 26.53 -9.81
CA ASP A 314 -16.83 27.66 -10.16
C ASP A 314 -17.94 27.32 -11.15
N LYS A 315 -17.85 26.19 -11.87
CA LYS A 315 -18.77 25.82 -12.94
C LYS A 315 -19.70 24.66 -12.59
N LYS A 316 -19.29 23.76 -11.71
CA LYS A 316 -20.04 22.53 -11.41
C LYS A 316 -19.71 21.93 -10.07
N GLY A 317 -20.66 21.15 -9.55
CA GLY A 317 -20.50 20.29 -8.38
C GLY A 317 -20.86 18.84 -8.68
N VAL A 318 -20.24 17.91 -7.96
CA VAL A 318 -20.56 16.49 -7.96
C VAL A 318 -20.66 16.06 -6.50
N ILE A 319 -21.71 15.34 -6.12
CA ILE A 319 -21.87 14.76 -4.78
C ILE A 319 -21.84 13.24 -4.93
N ILE A 320 -21.09 12.58 -4.07
CA ILE A 320 -21.04 11.12 -3.94
C ILE A 320 -21.39 10.79 -2.50
N LYS A 321 -22.55 10.18 -2.28
CA LYS A 321 -22.95 9.75 -0.94
C LYS A 321 -22.27 8.45 -0.56
N TYR A 322 -22.04 8.23 0.73
CA TYR A 322 -21.40 6.98 1.17
C TYR A 322 -22.25 5.74 0.94
N GLU A 323 -23.57 5.86 0.99
CA GLU A 323 -24.50 4.76 0.68
C GLU A 323 -24.33 4.21 -0.74
N ASP A 324 -23.89 5.04 -1.69
CA ASP A 324 -23.68 4.65 -3.08
C ASP A 324 -22.30 4.00 -3.33
N ILE A 325 -21.38 4.08 -2.36
CA ILE A 325 -20.00 3.63 -2.53
C ILE A 325 -19.89 2.13 -2.27
N LEU A 326 -19.67 1.36 -3.33
CA LEU A 326 -19.37 -0.07 -3.25
C LEU A 326 -17.96 -0.33 -2.71
N SER A 327 -16.99 0.51 -3.10
CA SER A 327 -15.61 0.38 -2.65
C SER A 327 -14.91 1.73 -2.63
N PHE A 328 -14.12 1.98 -1.58
CA PHE A 328 -13.32 3.17 -1.40
C PHE A 328 -11.89 2.78 -1.02
N ALA A 329 -10.92 3.00 -1.90
CA ALA A 329 -9.57 2.46 -1.71
C ALA A 329 -8.47 3.38 -2.25
N ILE A 330 -7.23 3.13 -1.82
CA ILE A 330 -6.05 3.83 -2.34
C ILE A 330 -5.38 3.01 -3.43
N VAL A 331 -5.16 3.65 -4.57
CA VAL A 331 -4.39 3.15 -5.71
C VAL A 331 -3.13 4.00 -5.90
N TYR A 332 -2.14 3.42 -6.58
CA TYR A 332 -0.83 4.05 -6.76
C TYR A 332 -0.23 4.50 -5.42
N GLN A 333 0.29 5.73 -5.35
CA GLN A 333 0.87 6.31 -4.13
C GLN A 333 -0.21 6.94 -3.25
N ASN A 334 -0.87 8.00 -3.75
CA ASN A 334 -1.81 8.84 -2.99
C ASN A 334 -3.08 9.13 -3.82
N THR A 335 -3.66 8.13 -4.48
CA THR A 335 -4.84 8.33 -5.34
C THR A 335 -6.00 7.53 -4.78
N LEU A 336 -7.18 8.14 -4.65
CA LEU A 336 -8.39 7.41 -4.27
C LEU A 336 -9.06 6.83 -5.52
N ILE A 337 -9.61 5.62 -5.37
CA ILE A 337 -10.57 5.03 -6.29
C ILE A 337 -11.90 4.87 -5.57
N ILE A 338 -12.97 5.32 -6.22
CA ILE A 338 -14.34 5.24 -5.72
C ILE A 338 -15.14 4.44 -6.73
N ASN A 339 -15.57 3.25 -6.34
CA ASN A 339 -16.41 2.40 -7.18
C ASN A 339 -17.87 2.53 -6.74
N LEU A 340 -18.71 2.95 -7.67
CA LEU A 340 -20.17 2.92 -7.58
C LEU A 340 -20.68 1.78 -8.48
N GLU A 341 -21.99 1.52 -8.48
CA GLU A 341 -22.58 0.47 -9.33
C GLU A 341 -22.28 0.65 -10.83
N LYS A 342 -22.31 1.89 -11.31
CA LYS A 342 -22.22 2.20 -12.75
C LYS A 342 -21.00 3.05 -13.13
N GLN A 343 -20.32 3.64 -12.16
CA GLN A 343 -19.22 4.56 -12.39
C GLN A 343 -18.05 4.26 -11.45
N THR A 344 -16.85 4.47 -11.97
CA THR A 344 -15.63 4.48 -11.15
C THR A 344 -14.99 5.85 -11.26
N TYR A 345 -14.71 6.46 -10.12
CA TYR A 345 -13.99 7.72 -10.03
C TYR A 345 -12.58 7.53 -9.50
N GLN A 346 -11.66 8.36 -10.00
CA GLN A 346 -10.31 8.51 -9.50
C GLN A 346 -10.14 9.93 -8.97
N VAL A 347 -9.69 10.05 -7.73
CA VAL A 347 -9.38 11.33 -7.09
C VAL A 347 -7.88 11.43 -6.87
N SER A 348 -7.29 12.52 -7.34
CA SER A 348 -5.86 12.79 -7.17
C SER A 348 -5.62 14.28 -6.94
N ALA A 349 -4.53 14.60 -6.25
CA ALA A 349 -4.05 15.97 -6.10
C ALA A 349 -2.52 15.99 -6.11
N GLY A 350 -1.91 17.03 -5.52
CA GLY A 350 -0.47 17.17 -5.41
C GLY A 350 0.20 16.02 -4.63
N PRO A 351 1.55 16.02 -4.62
CA PRO A 351 2.36 14.99 -3.96
C PRO A 351 2.01 14.71 -2.50
N SER A 352 1.67 15.77 -1.77
CA SER A 352 1.31 15.78 -0.35
C SER A 352 -0.14 15.39 -0.07
N PHE A 353 -0.97 15.17 -1.10
CA PHE A 353 -2.36 14.80 -0.90
C PHE A 353 -2.47 13.51 -0.08
N ASN A 354 -3.18 13.60 1.05
CA ASN A 354 -3.31 12.48 1.95
C ASN A 354 -4.60 11.70 1.65
N ALA A 355 -4.51 10.71 0.77
CA ALA A 355 -5.60 9.79 0.49
C ALA A 355 -5.93 8.87 1.70
N LEU A 356 -4.95 8.61 2.57
CA LEU A 356 -5.10 7.74 3.75
C LEU A 356 -6.15 8.27 4.72
N LYS A 357 -6.10 9.58 5.00
CA LYS A 357 -7.07 10.32 5.82
C LYS A 357 -8.51 10.02 5.41
N TYR A 358 -8.79 10.12 4.11
CA TYR A 358 -10.12 9.87 3.57
C TYR A 358 -10.55 8.41 3.76
N VAL A 359 -9.65 7.45 3.52
CA VAL A 359 -9.96 6.01 3.64
C VAL A 359 -10.20 5.62 5.09
N HIS A 360 -9.36 6.09 6.02
CA HIS A 360 -9.52 5.83 7.44
C HIS A 360 -10.85 6.40 7.96
N LEU A 361 -11.16 7.66 7.65
CA LEU A 361 -12.41 8.29 8.09
C LEU A 361 -13.64 7.62 7.46
N PHE A 362 -13.60 7.31 6.16
CA PHE A 362 -14.71 6.61 5.49
C PHE A 362 -15.01 5.25 6.14
N ASN A 363 -13.98 4.44 6.39
CA ASN A 363 -14.18 3.13 7.02
C ASN A 363 -14.61 3.27 8.48
N GLN A 364 -14.14 4.28 9.21
CA GLN A 364 -14.60 4.52 10.57
C GLN A 364 -16.07 4.95 10.63
N ILE A 365 -16.54 5.79 9.70
CA ILE A 365 -17.98 6.12 9.59
C ILE A 365 -18.78 4.84 9.34
N ARG A 366 -18.33 3.98 8.42
CA ARG A 366 -18.98 2.69 8.17
C ARG A 366 -19.02 1.79 9.40
N ASN A 367 -17.88 1.65 10.09
CA ASN A 367 -17.80 0.86 11.32
C ASN A 367 -18.77 1.40 12.39
N HIS A 368 -18.87 2.72 12.55
CA HIS A 368 -19.81 3.36 13.47
C HIS A 368 -21.27 3.05 13.10
N LEU A 369 -21.64 3.19 11.82
CA LEU A 369 -22.99 2.88 11.34
C LEU A 369 -23.35 1.38 11.45
N GLU A 370 -22.36 0.50 11.31
CA GLU A 370 -22.52 -0.95 11.43
C GLU A 370 -22.39 -1.45 12.89
N GLY A 371 -22.09 -0.58 13.86
CA GLY A 371 -21.90 -0.95 15.26
C GLY A 371 -20.64 -1.79 15.53
N VAL A 372 -19.63 -1.70 14.66
CA VAL A 372 -18.38 -2.46 14.73
C VAL A 372 -17.32 -1.67 15.51
N GLU A 373 -17.02 -2.12 16.72
CA GLU A 373 -15.89 -1.60 17.48
C GLU A 373 -14.55 -2.08 16.89
N ASN A 374 -13.55 -1.19 16.87
CA ASN A 374 -12.21 -1.50 16.37
C ASN A 374 -12.15 -2.10 14.95
N GLY A 375 -13.10 -1.75 14.09
CA GLY A 375 -13.18 -2.25 12.72
C GLY A 375 -11.99 -1.88 11.83
N PHE A 376 -11.84 -2.54 10.70
CA PHE A 376 -10.75 -2.28 9.76
C PHE A 376 -10.84 -0.85 9.19
N LEU A 377 -9.71 -0.12 9.12
CA LEU A 377 -9.68 1.26 8.61
C LEU A 377 -9.33 1.36 7.12
N GLY A 378 -9.04 0.23 6.45
CA GLY A 378 -8.96 0.15 5.00
C GLY A 378 -7.59 -0.13 4.39
N ILE A 379 -6.50 -0.20 5.17
CA ILE A 379 -5.15 -0.53 4.68
C ILE A 379 -4.40 -1.50 5.59
#